data_AF-A0A1I2QB74-F1
#
_entry.id   AF-A0A1I2QB74-F1
#
_cell.length_a   1.000
_cell.length_b   1.000
_cell.length_c   1.000
_cell.angle_alpha   90.00
_cell.angle_beta   90.00
_cell.angle_gamma   90.00
#
_symmetry.space_group_name_H-M   'P 1'
#
loop_
_entity.id
_entity.type
_entity.pdbx_description
1 polymer ?
#
loop_
_entity_poly.entity_id
_entity_poly.type
_entity_poly.pdbx_seq_one_letter_code
_entity_poly.pdbx_strand_id
1 'polypeptide(L)' 'MKELHIDIESYSSADLGKCGVYKYAEAEDFEILLFAYSEDGKEVKVVDLAKGKKIPHGEKIHGHG' A
#
# COMPACT_ATOMS: atom_id res chain seq x y z
N MET A 1 13.35 0.14 18.06
CA MET A 1 12.35 1.01 17.39
C MET A 1 11.36 0.08 16.70
N LYS A 2 10.08 0.43 16.58
CA LYS A 2 9.13 -0.32 15.73
C LYS A 2 9.03 0.41 14.40
N GLU A 3 9.36 -0.27 13.30
CA GLU A 3 9.41 0.29 11.96
C GLU A 3 8.45 -0.46 11.03
N LEU A 4 7.77 0.29 10.17
CA LEU A 4 6.91 -0.26 9.12
C LEU A 4 7.30 0.41 7.82
N HIS A 5 7.91 -0.35 6.93
CA HIS A 5 8.18 0.07 5.56
C HIS A 5 6.94 -0.21 4.72
N ILE A 6 6.53 0.77 3.92
CA ILE A 6 5.36 0.67 3.04
C ILE A 6 5.79 1.13 1.66
N ASP A 7 5.32 0.40 0.66
CA ASP A 7 5.37 0.79 -0.75
C ASP A 7 4.02 0.49 -1.41
N ILE A 8 3.59 1.34 -2.34
CA ILE A 8 2.30 1.18 -3.03
C ILE A 8 2.45 1.36 -4.53
N GLU A 9 1.67 0.58 -5.27
CA GLU A 9 1.40 0.84 -6.67
C GLU A 9 -0.02 1.37 -6.79
N SER A 10 -0.21 2.43 -7.56
CA SER A 10 -1.49 3.10 -7.71
C SER A 10 -1.80 3.44 -9.15
N TYR A 11 -3.07 3.66 -9.42
CA TYR A 11 -3.60 4.11 -10.69
C TYR A 11 -4.49 5.33 -10.48
N SER A 12 -4.50 6.22 -11.47
CA SER A 12 -5.47 7.29 -11.64
C SER A 12 -5.42 7.73 -13.10
N SER A 13 -6.55 8.18 -13.65
CA SER A 13 -6.60 8.74 -15.01
C SER A 13 -5.80 10.04 -15.15
N ALA A 14 -5.51 10.72 -14.04
CA ALA A 14 -4.69 11.92 -14.05
C ALA A 14 -3.22 11.54 -14.32
N ASP A 15 -2.55 12.29 -15.19
CA ASP A 15 -1.12 12.08 -15.46
C ASP A 15 -0.29 12.65 -14.31
N LEU A 16 0.31 11.77 -13.49
CA LEU A 16 1.11 12.14 -12.32
C LEU A 16 2.24 13.11 -12.67
N GLY A 17 2.93 12.89 -13.79
CA GLY A 17 4.05 13.73 -14.22
C GLY A 17 3.61 15.14 -14.63
N LYS A 18 2.34 15.32 -15.01
CA LYS A 18 1.78 16.63 -15.38
C LYS A 18 1.06 17.33 -14.22
N CYS A 19 0.39 16.60 -13.34
CA CYS A 19 -0.51 17.19 -12.34
C CYS A 19 0.06 17.20 -10.91
N GLY A 20 1.10 16.41 -10.64
CA GLY A 20 1.65 16.23 -9.30
C GLY A 20 0.80 15.30 -8.42
N VAL A 21 1.38 14.88 -7.30
CA VAL A 21 0.86 13.78 -6.47
C VAL A 21 -0.53 14.03 -5.89
N TYR A 22 -0.84 15.28 -5.48
CA TYR A 22 -2.13 15.59 -4.87
C TYR A 22 -3.29 15.41 -5.86
N LYS A 23 -3.19 16.03 -7.04
CA LYS A 23 -4.21 15.91 -8.08
C LYS A 23 -4.35 14.48 -8.60
N TYR A 24 -3.23 13.75 -8.68
CA TYR A 24 -3.23 12.35 -9.04
C TYR A 24 -4.06 11.50 -8.06
N ALA A 25 -3.83 11.69 -6.75
CA ALA A 25 -4.49 10.95 -5.69
C ALA A 25 -5.95 11.40 -5.42
N GLU A 26 -6.30 12.63 -5.79
CA GLU A 26 -7.66 13.18 -5.65
C GLU A 26 -8.60 12.82 -6.82
N ALA A 27 -8.11 12.17 -7.88
CA ALA A 27 -8.94 11.75 -9.00
C ALA A 27 -10.03 10.77 -8.54
N GLU A 28 -11.24 10.90 -9.10
CA GLU A 28 -12.38 10.04 -8.74
C GLU A 28 -12.12 8.55 -8.99
N ASP A 29 -11.24 8.24 -9.95
CA ASP A 29 -10.83 6.88 -10.31
C ASP A 29 -9.48 6.46 -9.71
N PHE A 30 -8.99 7.18 -8.70
CA PHE A 30 -7.77 6.79 -8.01
C PHE A 30 -7.95 5.46 -7.26
N GLU A 31 -7.04 4.51 -7.51
CA GLU A 31 -7.05 3.19 -6.87
C GLU A 31 -5.64 2.79 -6.41
N ILE A 32 -5.55 2.18 -5.23
CA ILE A 32 -4.33 1.47 -4.80
C ILE A 32 -4.42 0.03 -5.34
N LEU A 33 -3.46 -0.35 -6.16
CA LEU A 33 -3.42 -1.65 -6.83
C LEU A 33 -2.70 -2.70 -5.99
N LEU A 34 -1.50 -2.36 -5.52
CA LEU A 34 -0.65 -3.20 -4.68
C LEU A 34 -0.28 -2.47 -3.40
N PHE A 35 -0.30 -3.20 -2.28
CA PHE A 35 0.17 -2.72 -1.00
C PHE A 35 1.26 -3.65 -0.48
N ALA A 36 2.51 -3.18 -0.48
CA ALA A 36 3.65 -3.90 0.04
C ALA A 36 4.04 -3.35 1.41
N TYR A 37 4.35 -4.23 2.36
CA TYR A 37 4.79 -3.83 3.69
C TYR A 37 5.80 -4.78 4.32
N SER A 38 6.71 -4.23 5.13
CA SER A 38 7.67 -4.97 5.95
C SER A 38 7.73 -4.36 7.35
N GLU A 39 7.58 -5.22 8.36
CA GLU A 39 7.60 -4.83 9.77
C GLU A 39 8.97 -5.15 10.37
N ASP A 40 9.64 -4.18 10.97
CA ASP A 40 10.92 -4.36 11.66
C ASP A 40 11.97 -5.11 10.80
N GLY A 41 12.00 -4.82 9.49
CA GLY A 41 12.92 -5.45 8.54
C GLY A 41 12.63 -6.92 8.21
N LYS A 42 11.45 -7.44 8.59
CA LYS A 42 10.98 -8.79 8.20
C LYS A 42 10.69 -8.88 6.70
N GLU A 43 10.32 -10.08 6.27
CA GLU A 43 9.92 -10.34 4.88
C GLU A 43 8.82 -9.37 4.41
N VAL A 44 8.99 -8.88 3.19
CA VAL A 44 8.01 -8.02 2.53
C VAL A 44 6.79 -8.86 2.17
N LYS A 45 5.63 -8.43 2.65
CA LYS A 45 4.34 -9.00 2.28
C LYS A 45 3.69 -8.10 1.24
N VAL A 46 3.16 -8.68 0.17
CA VAL A 46 2.48 -7.95 -0.92
C VAL A 46 1.02 -8.36 -1.00
N VAL A 47 0.13 -7.38 -0.86
CA VAL A 47 -1.33 -7.54 -0.98
C VAL A 47 -1.78 -6.99 -2.32
N ASP A 48 -2.36 -7.87 -3.15
CA ASP A 48 -2.93 -7.53 -4.47
C ASP A 48 -4.39 -7.05 -4.30
N LEU A 49 -4.55 -5.74 -4.06
CA LEU A 49 -5.85 -5.10 -3.82
C LEU A 49 -6.70 -5.07 -5.09
N ALA A 50 -6.06 -4.92 -6.25
CA ALA A 50 -6.73 -4.96 -7.55
C ALA A 50 -7.43 -6.31 -7.82
N LYS A 51 -6.92 -7.42 -7.26
CA LYS A 51 -7.60 -8.73 -7.27
C LYS A 51 -8.55 -8.97 -6.08
N GLY A 52 -8.90 -7.93 -5.33
CA GLY A 52 -9.83 -8.02 -4.21
C GLY A 52 -9.26 -8.68 -2.94
N LYS A 53 -7.93 -8.85 -2.84
CA LYS A 53 -7.33 -9.27 -1.56
C LYS A 53 -7.50 -8.17 -0.53
N LYS A 54 -7.52 -8.54 0.75
CA LYS A 54 -7.73 -7.60 1.86
C LYS A 54 -6.46 -7.49 2.68
N ILE A 55 -6.17 -6.28 3.16
CA ILE A 55 -5.14 -6.06 4.17
C ILE A 55 -5.55 -6.82 5.44
N PRO A 56 -4.63 -7.57 6.08
CA PRO A 56 -4.94 -8.30 7.31
C PRO A 56 -5.49 -7.37 8.40
N HIS A 57 -6.60 -7.76 9.02
CA HIS A 57 -7.19 -7.04 10.14
C HIS A 57 -7.01 -7.86 11.43
N GLY A 58 -6.26 -7.31 12.40
CA GLY A 58 -6.16 -7.90 13.73
C GLY A 58 -5.27 -9.13 13.87
N GLU A 59 -4.51 -9.53 12.84
CA GLU A 59 -3.46 -10.53 13.06
C GLU A 59 -2.39 -9.90 13.95
N LYS A 60 -2.21 -10.47 15.16
CA LYS A 60 -0.97 -10.30 15.91
C LYS A 60 0.13 -10.83 15.02
N ILE A 61 0.79 -9.92 14.32
CA ILE A 61 2.08 -10.13 13.69
C ILE A 61 2.97 -10.89 14.67
N HIS A 62 3.14 -12.19 14.43
CA HIS A 62 3.72 -13.08 15.44
C HIS A 62 5.10 -12.55 15.90
N GLY A 63 5.23 -12.36 17.21
CA GLY A 63 6.46 -11.93 17.86
C GLY A 63 6.23 -11.38 19.27
N HIS A 64 6.66 -12.15 20.27
CA HIS A 64 6.64 -11.91 21.73
C HIS A 64 5.46 -12.49 22.51
N GLY A 65 5.56 -13.81 22.75
CA GLY A 65 5.54 -14.34 24.11
C GLY A 65 6.97 -14.64 24.56
#